data_AF-A0A5C4L859-F1
#
_entry.id   AF-A0A5C4L859-F1
#
_cell.length_a   1.000
_cell.length_b   1.000
_cell.length_c   1.000
_cell.angle_alpha   90.00
_cell.angle_beta   90.00
_cell.angle_gamma   90.00
#
_symmetry.space_group_name_H-M   'P 1'
#
loop_
_entity.id
_entity.type
_entity.pdbx_description
1 polymer ?
#
loop_
_entity_poly.entity_id
_entity_poly.type
_entity_poly.pdbx_seq_one_letter_code
_entity_poly.pdbx_strand_id
1 'polypeptide(L)' 'MALHAERAELEQRLARAEQERLYLAEPGAAASAQAEETTLLAELDRLMTRIRAAEYRSQPGARTW' A
#
# COMPACT_ATOMS: atom_id res chain seq x y z
N MET A 1 5.25 5.61 -13.80
CA MET A 1 5.00 4.20 -14.20
C MET A 1 5.45 3.23 -13.11
N ALA A 2 6.74 3.15 -12.75
CA ALA A 2 7.23 2.19 -11.74
C ALA A 2 6.49 2.26 -10.38
N LEU A 3 6.28 3.47 -9.82
CA LEU A 3 5.57 3.64 -8.54
C LEU A 3 4.09 3.19 -8.59
N HIS A 4 3.43 3.29 -9.74
CA HIS A 4 2.05 2.81 -9.88
C HIS A 4 1.99 1.28 -10.01
N ALA A 5 3.02 0.65 -10.57
CA ALA A 5 3.13 -0.81 -10.57
C ALA A 5 3.35 -1.34 -9.15
N GLU A 6 4.24 -0.70 -8.38
CA GLU A 6 4.47 -1.00 -6.96
C GLU A 6 3.18 -0.83 -6.12
N ARG A 7 2.35 0.17 -6.44
CA ARG A 7 1.04 0.37 -5.82
C ARG A 7 0.10 -0.79 -6.12
N ALA A 8 -0.01 -1.19 -7.39
CA ALA A 8 -0.90 -2.27 -7.79
C ALA A 8 -0.50 -3.62 -7.17
N GLU A 9 0.79 -3.85 -6.94
CA GLU A 9 1.28 -5.03 -6.23
C GLU A 9 0.92 -4.99 -4.74
N LEU A 10 1.10 -3.85 -4.07
CA LEU A 10 0.67 -3.66 -2.67
C LEU A 10 -0.84 -3.80 -2.49
N GLU A 11 -1.64 -3.26 -3.41
CA GLU A 11 -3.10 -3.41 -3.40
C GLU A 11 -3.53 -4.87 -3.57
N GLN A 12 -2.86 -5.65 -4.43
CA GLN A 12 -3.12 -7.10 -4.54
C GLN A 12 -2.76 -7.87 -3.27
N ARG A 13 -1.64 -7.52 -2.62
CA ARG A 13 -1.25 -8.13 -1.34
C ARG A 13 -2.25 -7.82 -0.24
N LEU A 14 -2.75 -6.59 -0.16
CA LEU A 14 -3.81 -6.20 0.76
C LEU A 14 -5.10 -6.98 0.52
N ALA A 15 -5.54 -7.09 -0.74
CA ALA A 15 -6.75 -7.86 -1.08
C ALA A 15 -6.62 -9.33 -0.66
N ARG A 16 -5.43 -9.92 -0.83
CA ARG A 16 -5.15 -11.29 -0.36
C ARG A 16 -5.16 -11.40 1.16
N ALA A 17 -4.51 -10.49 1.88
CA ALA A 17 -4.49 -10.48 3.34
C ALA A 17 -5.90 -10.33 3.93
N GLU A 18 -6.74 -9.48 3.33
CA GLU A 18 -8.14 -9.32 3.71
C GLU A 18 -8.94 -10.62 3.51
N GLN A 19 -8.75 -11.29 2.37
CA GLN A 19 -9.36 -12.61 2.13
C GLN A 19 -8.88 -13.65 3.14
N GLU A 20 -7.58 -13.75 3.38
CA GLU A 20 -7.01 -14.67 4.37
C GLU A 20 -7.60 -14.40 5.76
N ARG A 21 -7.75 -13.14 6.18
CA ARG A 21 -8.41 -12.79 7.46
C ARG A 21 -9.87 -13.24 7.53
N LEU A 22 -10.62 -13.12 6.44
CA LEU A 22 -12.03 -13.50 6.38
C LEU A 22 -12.23 -15.02 6.39
N TYR A 23 -11.29 -15.80 5.83
CA TYR A 23 -11.44 -17.24 5.64
C TYR A 23 -10.61 -18.10 6.62
N LEU A 24 -9.49 -17.61 7.18
CA LEU A 24 -8.70 -18.28 8.21
C LEU A 24 -9.14 -17.82 9.61
N ALA A 25 -10.16 -18.47 10.14
CA ALA A 25 -10.68 -18.27 11.50
C ALA A 25 -9.84 -19.01 12.57
N GLU A 26 -8.51 -18.90 12.49
CA GLU A 26 -7.59 -19.38 13.55
C GLU A 26 -7.23 -18.18 14.44
N PRO A 27 -7.62 -18.16 15.73
CA PRO A 27 -7.44 -16.99 16.58
C PRO A 27 -5.96 -16.55 16.73
N GLY A 28 -5.01 -17.50 16.64
CA GLY A 28 -3.58 -17.19 16.64
C GLY A 28 -3.07 -16.61 15.31
N ALA A 29 -3.68 -17.00 14.18
CA ALA A 29 -3.36 -16.48 12.86
C ALA A 29 -3.93 -15.06 12.65
N ALA A 30 -5.05 -14.72 13.30
CA ALA A 30 -5.71 -13.42 13.19
C ALA A 30 -4.82 -12.25 13.64
N ALA A 31 -4.08 -12.39 14.73
CA ALA A 31 -3.18 -11.33 15.22
C ALA A 31 -2.00 -11.08 14.27
N SER A 32 -1.44 -12.16 13.70
CA SER A 32 -0.37 -12.05 12.70
C SER A 32 -0.88 -11.42 11.41
N ALA A 33 -2.04 -11.85 10.92
CA ALA A 33 -2.67 -11.30 9.72
C ALA A 33 -3.01 -9.81 9.88
N GLN A 34 -3.48 -9.41 11.07
CA GLN A 34 -3.77 -8.01 11.37
C GLN A 34 -2.49 -7.15 11.44
N ALA A 35 -1.40 -7.68 11.99
CA ALA A 35 -0.11 -7.01 11.99
C ALA A 35 0.43 -6.81 10.56
N GLU A 36 0.32 -7.85 9.73
CA GLU A 36 0.73 -7.80 8.32
C GLU A 36 -0.11 -6.79 7.52
N GLU A 37 -1.44 -6.80 7.67
CA GLU A 37 -2.34 -5.82 7.06
C GLU A 37 -1.96 -4.38 7.47
N THR A 38 -1.66 -4.15 8.74
CA THR A 38 -1.23 -2.84 9.25
C THR A 38 0.08 -2.38 8.60
N THR A 39 1.04 -3.29 8.43
CA THR A 39 2.30 -3.00 7.74
C THR A 39 2.06 -2.66 6.27
N LEU A 40 1.24 -3.43 5.57
CA LEU A 40 0.91 -3.19 4.15
C LEU A 40 0.20 -1.83 3.95
N LEU A 41 -0.71 -1.45 4.85
CA LEU A 41 -1.37 -0.15 4.81
C LEU A 41 -0.39 1.01 5.01
N ALA A 42 0.56 0.87 5.94
CA ALA A 42 1.59 1.89 6.16
C ALA A 42 2.55 2.01 4.96
N GLU A 43 2.88 0.90 4.30
CA GLU A 43 3.66 0.90 3.06
C GLU A 43 2.91 1.58 1.91
N LEU A 44 1.61 1.29 1.77
CA LEU A 44 0.76 1.92 0.76
C LEU A 44 0.67 3.45 0.96
N ASP A 45 0.49 3.93 2.19
CA ASP A 45 0.44 5.37 2.49
C ASP A 45 1.73 6.10 2.09
N ARG A 46 2.89 5.52 2.44
CA ARG A 46 4.20 6.04 2.06
C ARG A 46 4.36 6.06 0.54
N LEU A 47 3.93 5.02 -0.15
CA LEU A 47 4.00 4.95 -1.61
C LEU A 47 3.08 5.98 -2.28
N MET A 48 1.86 6.15 -1.78
CA MET A 48 0.92 7.17 -2.25
C MET A 48 1.50 8.59 -2.10
N THR A 49 2.19 8.86 -1.00
CA THR A 49 2.92 10.12 -0.81
C THR A 49 4.03 10.32 -1.84
N ARG A 50 4.81 9.27 -2.14
CA ARG A 50 5.87 9.31 -3.16
C ARG A 50 5.30 9.52 -4.57
N ILE A 51 4.19 8.88 -4.89
CA ILE A 51 3.47 9.06 -6.16
C ILE A 51 3.05 10.52 -6.31
N ARG A 52 2.35 11.09 -5.31
CA ARG A 52 1.91 12.50 -5.33
C ARG A 52 3.08 13.46 -5.49
N ALA A 53 4.19 13.22 -4.78
CA ALA A 53 5.39 14.05 -4.91
C ALA A 53 6.02 13.97 -6.32
N ALA A 54 6.03 12.78 -6.92
CA ALA A 54 6.52 12.59 -8.28
C ALA A 54 5.60 13.23 -9.33
N GLU A 55 4.29 13.11 -9.15
CA GLU A 55 3.27 13.78 -9.99
C GLU A 55 3.41 15.30 -9.90
N TYR A 56 3.54 15.85 -8.69
CA TYR A 56 3.73 17.28 -8.48
C TYR A 56 4.98 17.79 -9.21
N ARG A 57 6.13 17.10 -9.10
CA ARG A 57 7.36 17.46 -9.82
C ARG A 57 7.24 17.37 -11.34
N SER A 58 6.35 16.51 -11.85
CA SER A 58 6.15 16.30 -13.28
C SER A 58 5.16 17.31 -13.88
N GLN A 59 4.50 18.11 -13.04
CA GLN A 59 3.46 19.05 -13.47
C GLN A 59 4.08 20.34 -14.03
N PRO A 60 3.63 20.83 -15.21
CA PRO A 60 4.14 22.09 -15.77
C PRO A 60 3.81 23.25 -14.83
N GLY A 61 4.85 23.98 -14.38
CA GLY A 61 4.70 25.10 -13.43
C GLY A 61 4.98 24.76 -11.96
N ALA A 62 5.41 23.53 -11.65
CA ALA A 62 5.90 23.20 -10.32
C ALA A 62 7.10 24.09 -9.95
N ARG A 63 6.98 24.85 -8.85
CA ARG A 63 8.03 25.77 -8.39
C ARG A 63 9.11 24.98 -7.68
N THR A 64 10.24 24.77 -8.36
CA THR A 64 11.51 24.36 -7.77
C THR A 64 12.07 25.56 -7.01
N TRP A 65 12.03 25.51 -5.68
CA TRP A 65 12.76 26.43 -4.81
C TRP A 65 14.22 25.98 -4.69
#